data_AF-A0A2G5V6E5-F1
#
_entry.id   AF-A0A2G5V6E5-F1
#
_cell.length_a   1.000
_cell.length_b   1.000
_cell.length_c   1.000
_cell.angle_alpha   90.00
_cell.angle_beta   90.00
_cell.angle_gamma   90.00
#
_symmetry.space_group_name_H-M   'P 1'
#
loop_
_entity.id
_entity.type
_entity.pdbx_description
1 polymer ?
#
loop_
_entity_poly.entity_id
_entity_poly.type
_entity_poly.pdbx_seq_one_letter_code
_entity_poly.pdbx_strand_id
1 'polypeptide(L)'
;MQRLCKLFKKSDKTKKFALEDELDQLEIETERLRQSLAAERSKNLDLHTHLENEREAQSGYRMQAIQENEKFKTLQMIQKHRQDKVRELEKQIEANKKHMEAFEKLAANCGTVFDSKILKQFLKDEESQREKYRMKMMNARKMLQKAQEKEEGDQKAWSLCEVCAFQFADTEEQAPRVLACGHTVCQSCVFKLAAQTPGEIKCPFDRVSSNWSDQEKDFYLQKNLTLLHM
;
A
#
# COMPACT_ATOMS: atom_id res chain seq x y z
N MET A 1 -53.29 80.96 88.71
CA MET A 1 -53.48 79.78 87.82
C MET A 1 -52.71 79.85 86.48
N GLN A 2 -52.52 81.00 85.82
CA GLN A 2 -51.88 81.06 84.49
C GLN A 2 -50.34 80.92 84.43
N ARG A 3 -49.61 81.07 85.57
CA ARG A 3 -48.12 81.02 85.58
C ARG A 3 -47.56 79.61 85.78
N LEU A 4 -48.25 78.72 86.50
CA LEU A 4 -47.79 77.34 86.75
C LEU A 4 -47.88 76.46 85.49
N CYS A 5 -48.90 76.64 84.64
CA CYS A 5 -49.02 75.91 83.38
C CYS A 5 -47.90 76.23 82.36
N LYS A 6 -47.18 77.35 82.49
CA LYS A 6 -46.09 77.71 81.57
C LYS A 6 -44.75 77.03 81.92
N LEU A 7 -44.55 76.65 83.18
CA LEU A 7 -43.35 75.93 83.63
C LEU A 7 -43.43 74.44 83.28
N PHE A 8 -44.58 73.80 83.52
CA PHE A 8 -44.83 72.41 83.13
C PHE A 8 -44.81 72.22 81.59
N LYS A 9 -45.41 73.14 80.83
CA LYS A 9 -45.33 73.12 79.35
C LYS A 9 -43.93 73.36 78.79
N LYS A 10 -43.01 73.95 79.55
CA LYS A 10 -41.59 74.09 79.15
C LYS A 10 -40.82 72.80 79.46
N SER A 11 -41.01 72.22 80.65
CA SER A 11 -40.42 70.92 81.04
C SER A 11 -40.78 69.78 80.08
N ASP A 12 -42.05 69.66 79.68
CA ASP A 12 -42.48 68.60 78.75
C ASP A 12 -41.98 68.83 77.32
N LYS A 13 -41.79 70.09 76.91
CA LYS A 13 -41.18 70.42 75.61
C LYS A 13 -39.69 70.08 75.59
N THR A 14 -38.96 70.33 76.68
CA THR A 14 -37.54 69.99 76.79
C THR A 14 -37.31 68.47 76.81
N LYS A 15 -38.18 67.71 77.50
CA LYS A 15 -38.15 66.23 77.45
C LYS A 15 -38.52 65.67 76.09
N LYS A 16 -39.51 66.26 75.41
CA LYS A 16 -39.89 65.89 74.05
C LYS A 16 -38.74 66.11 73.06
N PHE A 17 -38.05 67.26 73.17
CA PHE A 17 -36.88 67.57 72.34
C PHE A 17 -35.71 66.60 72.61
N ALA A 18 -35.46 66.24 73.86
CA ALA A 18 -34.43 65.23 74.20
C ALA A 18 -34.77 63.83 73.66
N LEU A 19 -36.04 63.43 73.69
CA LEU A 19 -36.50 62.16 73.09
C LEU A 19 -36.44 62.18 71.56
N GLU A 20 -36.67 63.34 70.93
CA GLU A 20 -36.50 63.54 69.48
C GLU A 20 -35.01 63.46 69.10
N ASP A 21 -34.10 64.09 69.85
CA ASP A 21 -32.65 63.98 69.65
C ASP A 21 -32.14 62.53 69.83
N GLU A 22 -32.67 61.79 70.82
CA GLU A 22 -32.36 60.36 71.02
C GLU A 22 -32.88 59.49 69.87
N LEU A 23 -34.08 59.79 69.35
CA LEU A 23 -34.65 59.10 68.18
C LEU A 23 -33.77 59.32 66.95
N ASP A 24 -33.37 60.57 66.68
CA ASP A 24 -32.49 60.93 65.56
C ASP A 24 -31.11 60.24 65.66
N GLN A 25 -30.56 60.13 66.87
CA GLN A 25 -29.30 59.40 67.11
C GLN A 25 -29.45 57.91 66.82
N LEU A 26 -30.54 57.29 67.26
CA LEU A 26 -30.83 55.88 66.96
C LEU A 26 -31.07 55.65 65.47
N GLU A 27 -31.73 56.57 64.76
CA GLU A 27 -31.89 56.50 63.31
C GLU A 27 -30.54 56.54 62.58
N ILE A 28 -29.64 57.44 62.97
CA ILE A 28 -28.28 57.52 62.43
C ILE A 28 -27.50 56.23 62.72
N GLU A 29 -27.61 55.68 63.92
CA GLU A 29 -26.94 54.44 64.30
C GLU A 29 -27.48 53.23 63.53
N THR A 30 -28.80 53.11 63.40
CA THR A 30 -29.43 52.04 62.61
C THR A 30 -29.04 52.11 61.13
N GLU A 31 -28.92 53.31 60.56
CA GLU A 31 -28.46 53.48 59.19
C GLU A 31 -26.98 53.10 59.01
N ARG A 32 -26.11 53.47 59.97
CA ARG A 32 -24.70 53.00 59.98
C ARG A 32 -24.60 51.47 60.07
N LEU A 33 -25.41 50.85 60.93
CA LEU A 33 -25.46 49.40 61.07
C LEU A 33 -25.96 48.72 59.79
N ARG A 34 -26.94 49.29 59.09
CA ARG A 34 -27.39 48.80 57.78
C ARG A 34 -26.31 48.86 56.72
N GLN A 35 -25.57 49.98 56.66
CA GLN A 35 -24.45 50.14 55.73
C GLN A 35 -23.32 49.14 56.03
N SER A 36 -23.00 48.94 57.29
CA SER A 36 -22.01 47.94 57.72
C SER A 36 -22.46 46.51 57.37
N LEU A 37 -23.72 46.17 57.62
CA LEU A 37 -24.29 44.87 57.26
C LEU A 37 -24.29 44.65 55.75
N ALA A 38 -24.60 45.67 54.95
CA ALA A 38 -24.55 45.60 53.50
C ALA A 38 -23.11 45.37 52.99
N ALA A 39 -22.13 46.05 53.56
CA ALA A 39 -20.72 45.86 53.23
C ALA A 39 -20.24 44.43 53.57
N GLU A 40 -20.60 43.91 54.75
CA GLU A 40 -20.27 42.53 55.13
C GLU A 40 -20.98 41.49 54.25
N ARG A 41 -22.23 41.75 53.83
CA ARG A 41 -22.92 40.89 52.87
C ARG A 41 -22.22 40.86 51.51
N SER A 42 -21.74 42.01 51.02
CA SER A 42 -20.96 42.09 49.78
C SER A 42 -19.67 41.28 49.89
N LYS A 43 -18.91 41.44 50.99
CA LYS A 43 -17.68 40.67 51.23
C LYS A 43 -17.94 39.17 51.30
N ASN A 44 -19.03 38.75 51.94
CA ASN A 44 -19.40 37.34 52.00
C ASN A 44 -19.75 36.78 50.61
N LEU A 45 -20.42 37.56 49.76
CA LEU A 45 -20.68 37.17 48.38
C LEU A 45 -19.38 37.00 47.59
N ASP A 46 -18.46 37.96 47.70
CA ASP A 46 -17.14 37.88 47.06
C ASP A 46 -16.35 36.65 47.55
N LEU A 47 -16.38 36.38 48.86
CA LEU A 47 -15.74 35.20 49.43
C LEU A 47 -16.36 33.90 48.92
N HIS A 48 -17.69 33.82 48.83
CA HIS A 48 -18.38 32.66 48.28
C HIS A 48 -17.99 32.40 46.83
N THR A 49 -18.01 33.44 45.98
CA THR A 49 -17.59 33.31 44.58
C THR A 49 -16.12 32.90 44.45
N HIS A 50 -15.23 33.41 45.31
CA HIS A 50 -13.83 33.00 45.33
C HIS A 50 -13.68 31.51 45.69
N LEU A 51 -14.37 31.05 46.73
CA LEU A 51 -14.34 29.65 47.17
C LEU A 51 -14.92 28.70 46.11
N GLU A 52 -15.94 29.12 45.37
CA GLU A 52 -16.49 28.35 44.25
C GLU A 52 -15.47 28.20 43.12
N ASN A 53 -14.82 29.30 42.72
CA ASN A 53 -13.77 29.29 41.70
C ASN A 53 -12.57 28.41 42.11
N GLU A 54 -12.13 28.48 43.37
CA GLU A 54 -11.06 27.62 43.89
C GLU A 54 -11.45 26.14 43.87
N ARG A 55 -12.70 25.82 44.24
CA ARG A 55 -13.23 24.45 44.19
C ARG A 55 -13.28 23.91 42.76
N GLU A 56 -13.72 24.72 41.81
CA GLU A 56 -13.73 24.37 40.39
C GLU A 56 -12.31 24.13 39.86
N ALA A 57 -11.37 25.03 40.17
CA ALA A 57 -9.97 24.86 39.80
C ALA A 57 -9.38 23.57 40.40
N GLN A 58 -9.64 23.29 41.68
CA GLN A 58 -9.19 22.08 42.35
C GLN A 58 -9.79 20.81 41.72
N SER A 59 -11.07 20.85 41.35
CA SER A 59 -11.74 19.77 40.61
C SER A 59 -11.09 19.55 39.25
N GLY A 60 -10.78 20.63 38.52
CA GLY A 60 -10.07 20.58 37.25
C GLY A 60 -8.69 19.92 37.37
N TYR A 61 -7.88 20.36 38.34
CA TYR A 61 -6.56 19.76 38.60
C TYR A 61 -6.66 18.27 38.95
N ARG A 62 -7.65 17.89 39.76
CA ARG A 62 -7.88 16.48 40.11
C ARG A 62 -8.23 15.64 38.89
N MET A 63 -9.11 16.13 38.02
CA MET A 63 -9.48 15.44 36.79
C MET A 63 -8.29 15.28 35.84
N GLN A 64 -7.46 16.31 35.70
CA GLN A 64 -6.25 16.25 34.89
C GLN A 64 -5.26 15.20 35.43
N ALA A 65 -5.02 15.18 36.74
CA ALA A 65 -4.15 14.18 37.37
C ALA A 65 -4.64 12.74 37.16
N ILE A 66 -5.96 12.51 37.19
CA ILE A 66 -6.55 11.20 36.89
C ILE A 66 -6.25 10.80 35.44
N GLN A 67 -6.52 11.69 34.48
CA GLN A 67 -6.27 11.44 33.05
C GLN A 67 -4.80 11.15 32.76
N GLU A 68 -3.88 11.90 33.38
CA GLU A 68 -2.44 11.70 33.22
C GLU A 68 -2.00 10.35 33.79
N ASN A 69 -2.53 9.94 34.94
CA ASN A 69 -2.25 8.64 35.54
C ASN A 69 -2.77 7.48 34.67
N GLU A 70 -3.95 7.61 34.06
CA GLU A 70 -4.49 6.62 33.12
C GLU A 70 -3.63 6.51 31.85
N LYS A 71 -3.20 7.64 31.29
CA LYS A 71 -2.25 7.68 30.17
C LYS A 71 -0.94 7.02 30.54
N PHE A 72 -0.39 7.32 31.72
CA PHE A 72 0.86 6.73 32.20
C PHE A 72 0.76 5.20 32.33
N LYS A 73 -0.31 4.67 32.92
CA LYS A 73 -0.57 3.23 33.01
C LYS A 73 -0.62 2.57 31.63
N THR A 74 -1.29 3.22 30.67
CA THR A 74 -1.39 2.74 29.29
C THR A 74 -0.01 2.68 28.62
N LEU A 75 0.79 3.73 28.78
CA LEU A 75 2.15 3.78 28.25
C LEU A 75 3.05 2.70 28.88
N GLN A 76 2.91 2.46 30.19
CA GLN A 76 3.66 1.42 30.89
C GLN A 76 3.32 0.02 30.37
N MET A 77 2.05 -0.26 30.09
CA MET A 77 1.63 -1.54 29.46
C MET A 77 2.23 -1.69 28.07
N ILE A 78 2.18 -0.64 27.24
CA ILE A 78 2.78 -0.64 25.90
C ILE A 78 4.29 -0.89 25.97
N GLN A 79 4.99 -0.22 26.89
CA GLN A 79 6.43 -0.40 27.09
C GLN A 79 6.77 -1.84 27.47
N LYS A 80 6.02 -2.44 28.40
CA LYS A 80 6.21 -3.85 28.79
C LYS A 80 6.03 -4.79 27.62
N HIS A 81 4.96 -4.63 26.84
CA HIS A 81 4.71 -5.46 25.66
C HIS A 81 5.83 -5.33 24.61
N ARG A 82 6.34 -4.11 24.39
CA ARG A 82 7.48 -3.89 23.49
C ARG A 82 8.75 -4.59 24.01
N GLN A 83 9.02 -4.55 25.31
CA GLN A 83 10.15 -5.27 25.91
C GLN A 83 10.01 -6.78 25.75
N ASP A 84 8.82 -7.34 25.94
CA ASP A 84 8.54 -8.76 25.68
C ASP A 84 8.81 -9.12 24.22
N LYS A 85 8.39 -8.27 23.28
CA LYS A 85 8.62 -8.49 21.85
C LYS A 85 10.10 -8.44 21.48
N VAL A 86 10.87 -7.52 22.06
CA VAL A 86 12.33 -7.44 21.87
C VAL A 86 12.99 -8.72 22.35
N ARG A 87 12.66 -9.20 23.55
CA ARG A 87 13.18 -10.47 24.08
C ARG A 87 12.88 -11.66 23.17
N GLU A 88 11.69 -11.70 22.58
CA GLU A 88 11.32 -12.76 21.64
C GLU A 88 12.14 -12.68 20.35
N LEU A 89 12.32 -11.48 19.78
CA LEU A 89 13.15 -11.31 18.58
C LEU A 89 14.62 -11.68 18.83
N GLU A 90 15.17 -11.36 20.01
CA GLU A 90 16.53 -11.77 20.39
C GLU A 90 16.69 -13.30 20.40
N LYS A 91 15.71 -14.03 20.93
CA LYS A 91 15.71 -15.51 20.90
C LYS A 91 15.67 -16.04 19.47
N GLN A 92 14.87 -15.44 18.60
CA GLN A 92 14.79 -15.84 17.19
C GLN A 92 16.10 -15.58 16.45
N ILE A 93 16.74 -14.43 16.68
CA ILE A 93 18.06 -14.12 16.11
C ILE A 93 19.08 -15.16 16.56
N GLU A 94 19.08 -15.53 17.83
CA GLU A 94 20.02 -16.54 18.36
C GLU A 94 19.78 -17.93 17.76
N ALA A 95 18.52 -18.34 17.59
CA ALA A 95 18.18 -19.58 16.90
C ALA A 95 18.65 -19.55 15.43
N ASN A 96 18.42 -18.44 14.72
CA ASN A 96 18.85 -18.28 13.34
C ASN A 96 20.38 -18.31 13.20
N LYS A 97 21.13 -17.72 14.14
CA LYS A 97 22.60 -17.84 14.17
C LYS A 97 23.05 -19.29 14.27
N LYS A 98 22.46 -20.07 15.18
CA LYS A 98 22.76 -21.51 15.31
C LYS A 98 22.45 -22.28 14.03
N HIS A 99 21.35 -21.95 13.36
CA HIS A 99 21.04 -22.52 12.04
C HIS A 99 22.09 -22.16 11.00
N MET A 100 22.51 -20.90 10.94
CA MET A 100 23.58 -20.45 10.03
C MET A 100 24.90 -21.17 10.28
N GLU A 101 25.33 -21.30 11.53
CA GLU A 101 26.53 -22.06 11.88
C GLU A 101 26.42 -23.55 11.48
N ALA A 102 25.23 -24.15 11.64
CA ALA A 102 24.98 -25.51 11.20
C ALA A 102 25.04 -25.63 9.67
N PHE A 103 24.48 -24.65 8.95
CA PHE A 103 24.57 -24.59 7.48
C PHE A 103 26.00 -24.38 7.01
N GLU A 104 26.80 -23.55 7.67
CA GLU A 104 28.22 -23.35 7.35
C GLU A 104 29.02 -24.65 7.55
N LYS A 105 28.80 -25.36 8.66
CA LYS A 105 29.42 -26.68 8.90
C LYS A 105 28.99 -27.71 7.86
N LEU A 106 27.71 -27.73 7.48
CA LEU A 106 27.21 -28.60 6.43
C LEU A 106 27.84 -28.25 5.07
N ALA A 107 27.96 -26.95 4.75
CA ALA A 107 28.57 -26.47 3.52
C ALA A 107 30.07 -26.77 3.46
N ALA A 108 30.78 -26.74 4.59
CA ALA A 108 32.19 -27.15 4.67
C ALA A 108 32.37 -28.66 4.44
N ASN A 109 31.44 -29.48 4.92
CA ASN A 109 31.47 -30.94 4.76
C ASN A 109 30.95 -31.41 3.40
N CYS A 110 29.96 -30.71 2.83
CA CYS A 110 29.45 -30.94 1.48
C CYS A 110 30.25 -30.08 0.50
N GLY A 111 31.40 -30.59 0.04
CA GLY A 111 32.19 -29.95 -1.01
C GLY A 111 31.31 -29.45 -2.16
N THR A 112 31.20 -28.12 -2.26
CA THR A 112 30.84 -27.37 -3.47
C THR A 112 29.50 -27.61 -4.15
N VAL A 113 28.50 -28.24 -3.52
CA VAL A 113 27.16 -28.34 -4.16
C VAL A 113 26.51 -26.96 -4.37
N PHE A 114 26.98 -25.94 -3.64
CA PHE A 114 26.44 -24.58 -3.70
C PHE A 114 27.49 -23.49 -4.01
N ASP A 115 28.62 -23.83 -4.64
CA ASP A 115 29.47 -22.77 -5.21
C ASP A 115 28.83 -22.28 -6.52
N SER A 116 28.26 -21.07 -6.46
CA SER A 116 27.60 -20.41 -7.59
C SER A 116 28.48 -20.37 -8.85
N LYS A 117 29.80 -20.30 -8.70
CA LYS A 117 30.71 -20.29 -9.86
C LYS A 117 30.79 -21.66 -10.52
N ILE A 118 30.89 -22.73 -9.73
CA ILE A 118 30.95 -24.11 -10.21
C ILE A 118 29.62 -24.47 -10.89
N LEU A 119 28.48 -24.10 -10.29
CA LEU A 119 27.17 -24.34 -10.88
C LEU A 119 26.98 -23.60 -12.22
N LYS A 120 27.39 -22.33 -12.30
CA LYS A 120 27.33 -21.55 -13.55
C LYS A 120 28.21 -22.16 -14.64
N GLN A 121 29.39 -22.66 -14.28
CA GLN A 121 30.28 -23.32 -15.24
C GLN A 121 29.67 -24.62 -15.76
N PHE A 122 29.14 -25.46 -14.87
CA PHE A 122 28.45 -26.69 -15.24
C PHE A 122 27.28 -26.46 -16.21
N LEU A 123 26.44 -25.43 -15.94
CA LEU A 123 25.32 -25.09 -16.82
C LEU A 123 25.78 -24.67 -18.21
N LYS A 124 26.87 -23.89 -18.31
CA LYS A 124 27.47 -23.50 -19.61
C LYS A 124 28.03 -24.69 -20.36
N ASP A 125 28.68 -25.62 -19.65
CA ASP A 125 29.25 -26.82 -20.27
C ASP A 125 28.14 -27.72 -20.81
N GLU A 126 27.05 -27.92 -20.05
CA GLU A 126 25.85 -28.64 -20.48
C GLU A 126 25.18 -27.99 -21.72
N GLU A 127 25.04 -26.67 -21.74
CA GLU A 127 24.51 -25.94 -22.89
C GLU A 127 25.38 -26.14 -24.15
N SER A 128 26.71 -26.03 -23.99
CA SER A 128 27.66 -26.29 -25.09
C SER A 128 27.55 -27.72 -25.61
N GLN A 129 27.40 -28.71 -24.72
CA GLN A 129 27.21 -30.10 -25.11
C GLN A 129 25.90 -30.29 -25.88
N ARG A 130 24.79 -29.73 -25.38
CA ARG A 130 23.48 -29.80 -26.05
C ARG A 130 23.55 -29.23 -27.45
N GLU A 131 24.21 -28.09 -27.64
CA GLU A 131 24.35 -27.49 -28.96
C GLU A 131 25.18 -28.36 -29.91
N LYS A 132 26.27 -28.95 -29.42
CA LYS A 132 27.08 -29.91 -30.19
C LYS A 132 26.25 -31.11 -30.63
N TYR A 133 25.45 -31.70 -29.75
CA TYR A 133 24.59 -32.83 -30.09
C TYR A 133 23.45 -32.42 -31.04
N ARG A 134 22.85 -31.24 -30.84
CA ARG A 134 21.83 -30.68 -31.74
C ARG A 134 22.37 -30.52 -33.15
N MET A 135 23.57 -29.96 -33.29
CA MET A 135 24.25 -29.80 -34.58
C MET A 135 24.54 -31.15 -35.24
N LYS A 136 25.06 -32.12 -34.49
CA LYS A 136 25.30 -33.50 -35.01
C LYS A 136 24.00 -34.13 -35.50
N MET A 137 22.93 -34.04 -34.73
CA MET A 137 21.62 -34.60 -35.07
C MET A 137 21.04 -33.92 -36.32
N MET A 138 21.10 -32.60 -36.40
CA MET A 138 20.64 -31.82 -37.55
C MET A 138 21.40 -32.19 -38.83
N ASN A 139 22.72 -32.33 -38.74
CA ASN A 139 23.56 -32.75 -39.86
C ASN A 139 23.26 -34.19 -40.30
N ALA A 140 23.11 -35.12 -39.35
CA ALA A 140 22.75 -36.50 -39.64
C ALA A 140 21.38 -36.59 -40.35
N ARG A 141 20.38 -35.84 -39.85
CA ARG A 141 19.07 -35.74 -40.48
C ARG A 141 19.16 -35.22 -41.91
N LYS A 142 19.89 -34.13 -42.14
CA LYS A 142 20.08 -33.53 -43.47
C LYS A 142 20.74 -34.50 -44.46
N MET A 143 21.67 -35.35 -43.99
CA MET A 143 22.28 -36.38 -44.83
C MET A 143 21.28 -37.48 -45.21
N LEU A 144 20.46 -37.96 -44.26
CA LEU A 144 19.42 -38.95 -44.52
C LEU A 144 18.37 -38.41 -45.50
N GLN A 145 17.95 -37.16 -45.32
CA GLN A 145 17.02 -36.49 -46.22
C GLN A 145 17.56 -36.43 -47.66
N LYS A 146 18.81 -35.98 -47.84
CA LYS A 146 19.44 -35.95 -49.16
C LYS A 146 19.60 -37.34 -49.79
N ALA A 147 19.82 -38.38 -48.99
CA ALA A 147 19.88 -39.74 -49.50
C ALA A 147 18.50 -40.22 -49.98
N GLN A 148 17.45 -39.94 -49.21
CA GLN A 148 16.08 -40.26 -49.55
C GLN A 148 15.57 -39.49 -50.78
N GLU A 149 15.91 -38.20 -50.92
CA GLU A 149 15.55 -37.38 -52.08
C GLU A 149 16.19 -37.89 -53.37
N LYS A 150 17.42 -38.45 -53.31
CA LYS A 150 18.05 -39.09 -54.47
C LYS A 150 17.35 -40.36 -54.92
N GLU A 151 16.71 -41.09 -54.00
CA GLU A 151 15.97 -42.32 -54.31
C GLU A 151 14.54 -42.03 -54.79
N GLU A 152 13.88 -41.01 -54.23
CA GLU A 152 12.47 -40.66 -54.50
C GLU A 152 12.28 -39.64 -55.65
N GLY A 153 13.36 -39.11 -56.22
CA GLY A 153 13.32 -38.10 -57.29
C GLY A 153 13.37 -36.66 -56.76
N ASP A 154 13.92 -35.76 -57.57
CA ASP A 154 14.55 -34.50 -57.14
C ASP A 154 13.64 -33.44 -56.48
N GLN A 155 12.30 -33.60 -56.45
CA GLN A 155 11.45 -32.55 -55.85
C GLN A 155 10.14 -33.06 -55.28
N LYS A 156 10.03 -32.99 -53.94
CA LYS A 156 8.80 -33.37 -53.23
C LYS A 156 7.76 -32.27 -53.36
N ALA A 157 6.57 -32.61 -53.83
CA ALA A 157 5.47 -31.66 -54.05
C ALA A 157 5.16 -30.81 -52.80
N TRP A 158 5.28 -31.41 -51.60
CA TRP A 158 5.05 -30.72 -50.32
C TRP A 158 6.09 -29.66 -49.96
N SER A 159 7.25 -29.65 -50.61
CA SER A 159 8.31 -28.65 -50.41
C SER A 159 8.11 -27.37 -51.23
N LEU A 160 7.08 -27.34 -52.08
CA LEU A 160 6.77 -26.24 -52.98
C LEU A 160 5.52 -25.50 -52.51
N CYS A 161 5.52 -24.19 -52.70
CA CYS A 161 4.30 -23.40 -52.58
C CYS A 161 3.37 -23.74 -53.75
N GLU A 162 2.18 -24.24 -53.48
CA GLU A 162 1.21 -24.60 -54.54
C GLU A 162 0.68 -23.40 -55.33
N VAL A 163 0.90 -22.16 -54.84
CA VAL A 163 0.49 -20.93 -55.52
C VAL A 163 1.51 -20.47 -56.57
N CYS A 164 2.81 -20.55 -56.26
CA CYS A 164 3.88 -20.01 -57.12
C CYS A 164 4.92 -21.05 -57.57
N ALA A 165 4.77 -22.30 -57.13
CA ALA A 165 5.66 -23.44 -57.40
C ALA A 165 7.13 -23.25 -56.96
N PHE A 166 7.44 -22.23 -56.17
CA PHE A 166 8.78 -22.05 -55.59
C PHE A 166 8.97 -22.89 -54.32
N GLN A 167 10.21 -23.36 -54.12
CA GLN A 167 10.60 -24.10 -52.92
C GLN A 167 10.53 -23.22 -51.67
N PHE A 168 10.01 -23.80 -50.59
CA PHE A 168 10.05 -23.16 -49.28
C PHE A 168 11.48 -23.11 -48.75
N ALA A 169 11.85 -21.97 -48.17
CA ALA A 169 13.16 -21.76 -47.53
C ALA A 169 13.02 -20.82 -46.34
N ASP A 170 13.95 -20.87 -45.40
CA ASP A 170 13.96 -19.94 -44.25
C ASP A 170 14.54 -18.58 -44.65
N THR A 171 13.92 -17.96 -45.66
CA THR A 171 14.22 -16.63 -46.18
C THR A 171 12.98 -15.75 -46.07
N GLU A 172 13.15 -14.43 -46.14
CA GLU A 172 12.04 -13.49 -45.98
C GLU A 172 10.93 -13.67 -47.04
N GLU A 173 11.26 -14.15 -48.24
CA GLU A 173 10.28 -14.28 -49.34
C GLU A 173 9.67 -15.69 -49.46
N GLN A 174 10.44 -16.72 -49.14
CA GLN A 174 10.07 -18.13 -49.34
C GLN A 174 9.67 -18.83 -48.04
N ALA A 175 9.70 -18.13 -46.89
CA ALA A 175 9.27 -18.70 -45.62
C ALA A 175 7.82 -19.22 -45.72
N PRO A 176 7.57 -20.51 -45.41
CA PRO A 176 6.22 -21.08 -45.42
C PRO A 176 5.43 -20.51 -44.24
N ARG A 177 4.22 -20.02 -44.52
CA ARG A 177 3.29 -19.42 -43.56
C ARG A 177 1.99 -20.20 -43.53
N VAL A 178 1.52 -20.50 -42.32
CA VAL A 178 0.30 -21.26 -42.10
C VAL A 178 -0.89 -20.31 -41.97
N LEU A 179 -1.87 -20.45 -42.86
CA LEU A 179 -3.16 -19.75 -42.79
C LEU A 179 -4.06 -20.35 -41.69
N ALA A 180 -5.12 -19.65 -41.30
CA ALA A 180 -6.04 -20.10 -40.23
C ALA A 180 -6.68 -21.46 -40.51
N CYS A 181 -6.85 -21.83 -41.79
CA CYS A 181 -7.35 -23.15 -42.21
C CYS A 181 -6.29 -24.26 -42.21
N GLY A 182 -5.01 -23.94 -41.96
CA GLY A 182 -3.89 -24.90 -41.95
C GLY A 182 -3.13 -25.01 -43.27
N HIS A 183 -3.64 -24.44 -44.37
CA HIS A 183 -2.91 -24.39 -45.64
C HIS A 183 -1.64 -23.54 -45.53
N THR A 184 -0.59 -23.97 -46.23
CA THR A 184 0.70 -23.27 -46.22
C THR A 184 0.97 -22.58 -47.54
N VAL A 185 1.35 -21.31 -47.50
CA VAL A 185 1.80 -20.51 -48.65
C VAL A 185 3.10 -19.77 -48.30
N CYS A 186 3.90 -19.38 -49.29
CA CYS A 186 5.14 -18.63 -49.01
C CYS A 186 4.84 -17.17 -48.64
N GLN A 187 5.75 -16.53 -47.90
CA GLN A 187 5.61 -15.14 -47.46
C GLN A 187 5.33 -14.16 -48.60
N SER A 188 5.99 -14.32 -49.75
CA SER A 188 5.72 -13.48 -50.93
C SER A 188 4.29 -13.65 -51.47
N CYS A 189 3.72 -14.86 -51.41
CA CYS A 189 2.32 -15.11 -51.77
C CYS A 189 1.35 -14.53 -50.72
N VAL A 190 1.69 -14.56 -49.44
CA VAL A 190 0.92 -13.89 -48.37
C VAL A 190 0.75 -12.41 -48.68
N PHE A 191 1.84 -11.70 -49.02
CA PHE A 191 1.76 -10.27 -49.35
C PHE A 191 0.89 -10.00 -50.59
N LYS A 192 0.97 -10.85 -51.62
CA LYS A 192 0.13 -10.72 -52.82
C LYS A 192 -1.35 -10.94 -52.51
N LEU A 193 -1.68 -11.87 -51.61
CA LEU A 193 -3.05 -12.14 -51.18
C LEU A 193 -3.59 -11.01 -50.29
N ALA A 194 -2.77 -10.51 -49.36
CA ALA A 194 -3.14 -9.38 -48.50
C ALA A 194 -3.41 -8.10 -49.30
N ALA A 195 -2.68 -7.87 -50.39
CA ALA A 195 -2.91 -6.72 -51.28
C ALA A 195 -4.28 -6.76 -51.98
N GLN A 196 -4.91 -7.93 -52.12
CA GLN A 196 -6.21 -8.07 -52.77
C GLN A 196 -7.37 -7.69 -51.84
N THR A 197 -7.22 -7.93 -50.53
CA THR A 197 -8.24 -7.67 -49.52
C THR A 197 -7.60 -7.04 -48.28
N PRO A 198 -7.68 -5.70 -48.13
CA PRO A 198 -7.10 -5.03 -46.97
C PRO A 198 -7.66 -5.56 -45.64
N GLY A 199 -6.78 -5.99 -44.73
CA GLY A 199 -7.13 -6.46 -43.38
C GLY A 199 -7.46 -7.96 -43.25
N GLU A 200 -7.53 -8.70 -44.36
CA GLU A 200 -7.90 -10.11 -44.34
C GLU A 200 -7.23 -10.86 -45.50
N ILE A 201 -6.73 -12.07 -45.26
CA ILE A 201 -6.24 -12.97 -46.31
C ILE A 201 -7.24 -14.08 -46.52
N LYS A 202 -7.73 -14.23 -47.75
CA LYS A 202 -8.54 -15.39 -48.14
C LYS A 202 -7.64 -16.49 -48.68
N CYS A 203 -7.76 -17.68 -48.11
CA CYS A 203 -7.02 -18.84 -48.57
C CYS A 203 -7.34 -19.14 -50.06
N PRO A 204 -6.34 -19.37 -50.92
CA PRO A 204 -6.57 -19.66 -52.34
C PRO A 204 -7.20 -21.04 -52.58
N PHE A 205 -7.17 -21.94 -51.58
CA PHE A 205 -7.62 -23.32 -51.71
C PHE A 205 -9.07 -23.51 -51.25
N ASP A 206 -9.41 -23.00 -50.06
CA ASP A 206 -10.71 -23.21 -49.40
C ASP A 206 -11.46 -21.90 -49.09
N ARG A 207 -10.87 -20.74 -49.42
CA ARG A 207 -11.42 -19.39 -49.21
C ARG A 207 -11.69 -19.02 -47.75
N VAL A 208 -11.20 -19.81 -46.79
CA VAL A 208 -11.27 -19.46 -45.37
C VAL A 208 -10.40 -18.24 -45.10
N SER A 209 -10.96 -17.29 -44.36
CA SER A 209 -10.31 -16.04 -44.02
C SER A 209 -9.33 -16.18 -42.87
N SER A 210 -8.17 -15.55 -43.00
CA SER A 210 -7.17 -15.36 -41.96
C SER A 210 -7.02 -13.87 -41.69
N ASN A 211 -7.07 -13.46 -40.42
CA ASN A 211 -6.82 -12.07 -40.04
C ASN A 211 -5.38 -11.69 -40.39
N TRP A 212 -5.19 -10.58 -41.08
CA TRP A 212 -3.87 -10.09 -41.48
C TRP A 212 -3.74 -8.59 -41.19
N SER A 213 -2.66 -8.21 -40.52
CA SER A 213 -2.32 -6.81 -40.24
C SER A 213 -0.87 -6.56 -40.59
N ASP A 214 -0.61 -5.56 -41.42
CA ASP A 214 0.75 -5.08 -41.74
C ASP A 214 1.37 -4.24 -40.60
N GLN A 215 0.61 -3.97 -39.52
CA GLN A 215 1.09 -3.21 -38.36
C GLN A 215 1.60 -4.15 -37.25
N GLU A 216 2.86 -3.93 -36.87
CA GLU A 216 3.68 -4.72 -35.93
C GLU A 216 2.97 -5.14 -34.63
N LYS A 217 2.79 -6.46 -34.40
CA LYS A 217 3.65 -7.32 -33.53
C LYS A 217 3.01 -8.64 -33.10
N ASP A 218 1.71 -8.86 -33.31
CA ASP A 218 1.03 -10.08 -32.83
C ASP A 218 0.23 -10.89 -33.88
N PHE A 219 0.10 -10.41 -35.13
CA PHE A 219 -0.71 -11.06 -36.18
C PHE A 219 0.08 -11.59 -37.37
N TYR A 220 1.36 -11.92 -37.19
CA TYR A 220 2.10 -12.59 -38.26
C TYR A 220 1.65 -14.04 -38.35
N LEU A 221 1.29 -14.50 -39.55
CA LEU A 221 1.07 -15.91 -39.81
C LEU A 221 2.30 -16.70 -39.34
N GLN A 222 2.06 -17.78 -38.59
CA GLN A 222 3.15 -18.56 -38.00
C GLN A 222 3.98 -19.22 -39.10
N LYS A 223 5.31 -19.26 -38.92
CA LYS A 223 6.19 -20.03 -39.82
C LYS A 223 5.83 -21.51 -39.67
N ASN A 224 5.70 -22.21 -40.79
CA ASN A 224 5.65 -23.67 -40.76
C ASN A 224 7.07 -24.22 -40.57
N LEU A 225 7.52 -24.28 -39.32
CA LEU A 225 8.86 -24.76 -38.97
C LEU A 225 9.07 -26.23 -39.36
N THR A 226 7.98 -27.02 -39.44
CA THR A 226 8.05 -28.40 -39.92
C THR A 226 8.54 -28.42 -41.36
N LEU A 227 8.00 -27.61 -42.26
CA LEU A 227 8.47 -27.55 -43.65
C LEU A 227 9.89 -26.99 -43.81
N LEU A 228 10.39 -26.22 -42.84
CA LEU A 228 11.76 -25.67 -42.85
C LEU A 228 12.81 -26.62 -42.26
N HIS A 229 12.37 -27.57 -41.43
CA HIS A 229 13.26 -28.50 -40.71
C HIS A 229 12.95 -29.97 -41.01
N MET A 230 12.09 -30.25 -42.00
CA MET A 230 11.79 -31.58 -42.53
C MET A 230 12.91 -32.05 -43.42
#